data_AF-A0A5N8HHC8-F1
#
_entry.id   AF-A0A5N8HHC8-F1
#
_cell.length_a   1.000
_cell.length_b   1.000
_cell.length_c   1.000
_cell.angle_alpha   90.00
_cell.angle_beta   90.00
_cell.angle_gamma   90.00
#
_symmetry.space_group_name_H-M   'P 1'
#
loop_
_entity.id
_entity.type
_entity.pdbx_description
1 polymer ?
#
loop_
_entity_poly.entity_id
_entity_poly.type
_entity_poly.pdbx_seq_one_letter_code
_entity_poly.pdbx_strand_id
1 'polypeptide(L)' 'QIDALKAAARECGPLPDEPFIQMAFLSLPVIPALKLTSQGLFDGEKFAFTTLEVTE' A
#
# COMPACT_ATOMS: atom_id res chain seq x y z
N GLN A 1 -4.67 9.61 -20.53
CA GLN A 1 -5.25 8.48 -19.78
C GLN A 1 -5.00 8.60 -18.28
N ILE A 2 -3.76 8.90 -17.85
CA ILE A 2 -3.44 9.06 -16.42
C ILE A 2 -4.20 10.21 -15.75
N ASP A 3 -4.46 11.32 -16.46
CA ASP A 3 -5.14 12.49 -15.88
C ASP A 3 -6.61 12.21 -15.54
N ALA A 4 -7.30 11.44 -16.38
CA ALA A 4 -8.67 11.01 -16.10
C ALA A 4 -8.73 10.12 -14.85
N LEU A 5 -7.71 9.28 -14.64
CA LEU A 5 -7.60 8.44 -13.46
C LEU A 5 -7.26 9.26 -12.21
N LYS A 6 -6.38 10.27 -12.33
CA LYS A 6 -6.12 11.25 -11.25
C LYS A 6 -7.41 11.99 -10.85
N ALA A 7 -8.23 12.38 -11.82
CA ALA A 7 -9.50 13.07 -11.56
C ALA A 7 -10.49 12.18 -10.80
N ALA A 8 -10.77 10.97 -11.30
CA ALA A 8 -11.66 10.02 -10.64
C ALA A 8 -11.16 9.65 -9.22
N ALA A 9 -9.86 9.48 -9.05
CA ALA A 9 -9.29 9.12 -7.76
C ALA A 9 -9.46 10.24 -6.71
N ARG A 10 -9.45 11.52 -7.13
CA ARG A 10 -9.74 12.66 -6.24
C ARG A 10 -11.18 12.67 -5.72
N GLU A 11 -12.12 12.06 -6.44
CA GLU A 11 -13.50 11.88 -5.98
C GLU A 11 -13.58 10.88 -4.80
N CYS A 12 -12.62 9.96 -4.69
CA CYS A 12 -12.52 9.00 -3.60
C CYS A 12 -11.88 9.59 -2.32
N GLY A 13 -11.35 10.82 -2.38
CA GLY A 13 -10.72 11.49 -1.25
C GLY A 13 -9.42 12.21 -1.60
N PRO A 14 -8.77 12.84 -0.60
CA PRO A 14 -7.50 13.51 -0.80
C PRO A 14 -6.41 12.51 -1.21
N LEU A 15 -5.69 12.83 -2.28
CA LEU A 15 -4.58 12.04 -2.81
C LEU A 15 -3.30 12.88 -2.88
N PRO A 16 -2.13 12.24 -2.78
CA PRO A 16 -0.85 12.86 -3.11
C PRO A 16 -0.81 13.37 -4.56
N ASP A 17 0.11 14.28 -4.85
CA ASP A 17 0.27 14.87 -6.21
C ASP A 17 0.61 13.82 -7.29
N GLU A 18 1.37 12.79 -6.90
CA GLU A 18 1.78 11.68 -7.77
C GLU A 18 1.39 10.31 -7.18
N PRO A 19 0.09 9.99 -7.11
CA PRO A 19 -0.39 8.81 -6.41
C PRO A 19 0.00 7.51 -7.11
N PHE A 20 0.09 7.52 -8.45
CA PHE A 20 0.42 6.34 -9.25
C PHE A 20 1.90 5.97 -9.16
N ILE A 21 2.79 6.97 -9.15
CA ILE A 21 4.22 6.72 -8.94
C ILE A 21 4.46 6.14 -7.55
N GLN A 22 3.84 6.71 -6.50
CA GLN A 22 3.95 6.14 -5.15
C GLN A 22 3.42 4.71 -5.05
N MET A 23 2.29 4.41 -5.68
CA MET A 23 1.75 3.04 -5.71
C MET A 23 2.68 2.05 -6.43
N ALA A 24 3.44 2.48 -7.44
CA ALA A 24 4.38 1.61 -8.15
C ALA A 24 5.51 1.08 -7.24
N PHE A 25 5.85 1.81 -6.16
CA PHE A 25 6.85 1.37 -5.18
C PHE A 25 6.29 0.41 -4.12
N LEU A 26 4.96 0.27 -4.00
CA LEU A 26 4.33 -0.60 -2.99
C LEU A 26 4.64 -2.09 -3.20
N SER A 27 5.00 -2.51 -4.41
CA SER A 27 5.35 -3.88 -4.74
C SER A 27 6.84 -4.20 -4.55
N LEU A 28 7.68 -3.17 -4.35
CA LEU A 28 9.11 -3.39 -4.15
C LEU A 28 9.36 -3.88 -2.71
N PRO A 29 10.19 -4.93 -2.52
CA PRO A 29 10.44 -5.55 -1.21
C PRO A 29 11.31 -4.69 -0.28
N VAL A 30 11.51 -3.40 -0.59
CA VAL A 30 12.49 -2.53 0.05
C VAL A 30 11.79 -1.51 0.94
N ILE A 31 11.04 -1.99 1.95
CA ILE A 31 10.26 -1.21 2.96
C ILE A 31 8.77 -1.15 2.57
N PRO A 32 7.89 -1.88 3.28
CA PRO A 32 7.60 -1.60 4.68
C PRO A 32 7.80 -2.79 5.65
N ALA A 33 8.09 -2.49 6.92
CA ALA A 33 8.21 -3.48 8.01
C ALA A 33 6.94 -4.32 8.18
N LEU A 34 5.77 -3.72 7.94
CA LEU A 34 4.49 -4.42 7.84
C LEU A 34 3.83 -4.10 6.51
N LYS A 35 3.51 -5.15 5.75
CA LYS A 35 2.92 -5.07 4.41
C LYS A 35 1.63 -5.86 4.35
N LEU A 36 0.51 -5.19 4.08
CA LEU A 36 -0.72 -5.88 3.72
C LEU A 36 -0.63 -6.40 2.27
N THR A 37 -0.86 -7.69 2.10
CA THR A 37 -0.85 -8.39 0.81
C THR A 37 -2.19 -9.10 0.60
N SER A 38 -2.42 -9.65 -0.59
CA SER A 38 -3.61 -10.49 -0.87
C SER A 38 -3.67 -11.77 -0.03
N GLN A 39 -2.55 -12.21 0.55
CA GLN A 39 -2.48 -13.40 1.41
C GLN A 39 -2.54 -13.08 2.91
N GLY A 40 -2.60 -11.79 3.28
CA GLY A 40 -2.60 -11.34 4.68
C GLY A 40 -1.53 -10.31 4.99
N LEU A 41 -1.35 -10.01 6.28
CA LEU A 41 -0.33 -9.08 6.77
C LEU A 41 1.03 -9.80 6.86
N PHE A 42 2.01 -9.27 6.15
CA PHE A 42 3.37 -9.80 6.10
C PHE A 42 4.32 -8.88 6.88
N ASP A 43 5.08 -9.44 7.80
CA ASP A 43 6.14 -8.76 8.55
C ASP A 43 7.46 -8.94 7.80
N GLY A 44 7.97 -7.83 7.26
CA GLY A 44 9.23 -7.79 6.50
C GLY A 44 10.48 -7.91 7.37
N GLU A 45 10.40 -7.62 8.67
CA GLU A 45 11.51 -7.78 9.61
C GLU A 45 11.66 -9.25 10.05
N LYS A 46 10.53 -9.91 10.31
CA LYS A 46 10.48 -11.35 10.68
C LYS A 46 10.40 -12.29 9.49
N PHE A 47 10.16 -11.74 8.30
CA PHE A 47 9.96 -12.47 7.05
C PHE A 47 8.87 -13.57 7.18
N ALA A 48 7.75 -13.22 7.81
CA ALA A 48 6.66 -14.14 8.10
C ALA A 48 5.29 -13.43 8.06
N PHE A 49 4.21 -14.19 7.86
CA PHE A 49 2.86 -13.66 8.04
C PHE A 49 2.53 -13.48 9.52
N THR A 50 1.84 -12.38 9.83
CA THR A 50 1.41 -12.04 11.20
C THR A 50 -0.10 -11.75 11.22
N THR A 51 -0.69 -11.74 12.42
CA THR A 51 -2.12 -11.47 12.61
C THR A 51 -2.46 -10.00 12.32
N LEU A 52 -3.66 -9.76 11.79
CA LEU A 52 -4.17 -8.41 11.54
C LEU A 52 -4.64 -7.72 12.83
N GLU A 53 -5.00 -8.50 13.83
CA GLU A 53 -5.54 -8.02 15.10
C GLU A 53 -4.43 -7.59 16.05
N VAL A 54 -4.62 -6.44 16.71
CA VAL A 54 -3.80 -6.04 17.85
C VAL A 54 -4.29 -6.85 19.04
N THR A 55 -3.42 -7.69 19.59
CA THR A 55 -3.66 -8.38 20.85
C THR A 55 -3.35 -7.42 22.00
N GLU A 56 -4.25 -7.35 23.00
CA GLU A 56 -4.09 -6.52 24.20
C GLU A 56 -2.87 -6.89 25.05
#